data_AF-A0A5P1X3I8-F1
#
_entry.id   AF-A0A5P1X3I8-F1
#
_cell.length_a   1.000
_cell.length_b   1.000
_cell.length_c   1.000
_cell.angle_alpha   90.00
_cell.angle_beta   90.00
_cell.angle_gamma   90.00
#
_symmetry.space_group_name_H-M   'P 1'
#
loop_
_entity.id
_entity.type
_entity.pdbx_description
1 polymer ?
#
loop_
_entity_poly.entity_id
_entity_poly.type
_entity_poly.pdbx_seq_one_letter_code
_entity_poly.pdbx_strand_id
1 'polypeptide(L)'
;MFTQLISRWREINWKVLIISLIIQLSIWFYIPIRYAKGVSTATFEFNLWLVGLYTATIAISSFLIFSSNFKSPFAMLSILASFILAFSGVIKGNLTLLLLLLLLPIFLLIVQIGFAQLKNEYGLIIYSLLVTVSVPATIAFMSVHFLSWSFIQTLIPLFFLSSLFLTPAFVEKNNFIFSIINTVSAIIFIILVLTQSISVRSILAILLVVLGWFGMHNFPNMKHQYVTYSFLELLVVLLIY
;
A
#
# COMPACT_ATOMS: atom_id res chain seq x y z
N MET A 1 -28.75 -12.99 12.17
CA MET A 1 -27.28 -13.00 11.92
C MET A 1 -26.96 -13.18 10.43
N PHE A 2 -27.46 -14.23 9.76
CA PHE A 2 -27.17 -14.48 8.33
C PHE A 2 -27.73 -13.39 7.36
N THR A 3 -28.93 -12.88 7.64
CA THR A 3 -29.57 -11.81 6.86
C THR A 3 -28.81 -10.46 6.94
N GLN A 4 -28.18 -10.17 8.08
CA GLN A 4 -27.33 -8.98 8.27
C GLN A 4 -25.97 -9.10 7.55
N LEU A 5 -25.45 -10.32 7.39
CA LEU A 5 -24.24 -10.58 6.59
C LEU A 5 -24.53 -10.39 5.10
N ILE A 6 -25.68 -10.89 4.61
CA ILE A 6 -26.08 -10.74 3.21
C ILE A 6 -26.34 -9.27 2.84
N SER A 7 -26.96 -8.48 3.74
CA SER A 7 -27.16 -7.05 3.50
C SER A 7 -25.83 -6.29 3.43
N ARG A 8 -24.90 -6.54 4.38
CA ARG A 8 -23.55 -5.95 4.37
C ARG A 8 -22.72 -6.37 3.16
N TRP A 9 -22.91 -7.57 2.62
CA TRP A 9 -22.25 -8.04 1.40
C TRP A 9 -22.74 -7.30 0.15
N ARG A 10 -24.03 -6.96 0.09
CA ARG A 10 -24.63 -6.18 -1.01
C ARG A 10 -24.25 -4.70 -0.94
N GLU A 11 -23.93 -4.18 0.25
CA GLU A 11 -23.43 -2.82 0.43
C GLU A 11 -21.99 -2.63 -0.06
N ILE A 12 -21.23 -3.72 -0.27
CA ILE A 12 -19.89 -3.64 -0.85
C ILE A 12 -20.01 -3.19 -2.30
N ASN A 13 -19.40 -2.05 -2.60
CA ASN A 13 -19.27 -1.59 -3.97
C ASN A 13 -18.17 -2.38 -4.69
N TRP A 14 -18.54 -3.54 -5.24
CA TRP A 14 -17.64 -4.46 -5.95
C TRP A 14 -16.85 -3.80 -7.08
N LYS A 15 -17.45 -2.84 -7.80
CA LYS A 15 -16.77 -2.11 -8.86
C LYS A 15 -15.59 -1.31 -8.30
N VAL A 16 -15.81 -0.60 -7.21
CA VAL A 16 -14.78 0.21 -6.54
C VAL A 16 -13.71 -0.67 -5.91
N LEU A 17 -14.07 -1.85 -5.38
CA LEU A 17 -13.12 -2.83 -4.87
C LEU A 17 -12.18 -3.33 -5.98
N ILE A 18 -12.72 -3.70 -7.13
CA ILE A 18 -11.91 -4.19 -8.28
C ILE A 18 -10.96 -3.09 -8.76
N ILE A 19 -11.44 -1.85 -8.89
CA ILE A 19 -10.60 -0.71 -9.27
C ILE A 19 -9.47 -0.51 -8.25
N SER A 20 -9.79 -0.50 -6.95
CA SER A 20 -8.81 -0.36 -5.88
C SER A 20 -7.76 -1.47 -5.91
N LEU A 21 -8.18 -2.71 -6.17
CA LEU A 21 -7.27 -3.86 -6.28
C LEU A 21 -6.28 -3.68 -7.43
N ILE A 22 -6.76 -3.27 -8.60
CA ILE A 22 -5.89 -3.06 -9.77
C ILE A 22 -4.88 -1.94 -9.48
N ILE A 23 -5.32 -0.85 -8.86
CA ILE A 23 -4.45 0.27 -8.49
C ILE A 23 -3.36 -0.19 -7.52
N GLN A 24 -3.75 -0.88 -6.43
CA GLN A 24 -2.81 -1.28 -5.39
C GLN A 24 -1.79 -2.29 -5.89
N LEU A 25 -2.23 -3.27 -6.67
CA LEU A 25 -1.33 -4.23 -7.32
C LEU A 25 -0.36 -3.52 -8.28
N SER A 26 -0.85 -2.54 -9.04
CA SER A 26 0.01 -1.77 -9.95
C SER A 26 1.10 -1.03 -9.18
N ILE A 27 0.76 -0.34 -8.09
CA ILE A 27 1.73 0.37 -7.24
C ILE A 27 2.80 -0.61 -6.72
N TRP A 28 2.37 -1.72 -6.15
CA TRP A 28 3.27 -2.66 -5.46
C TRP A 28 4.14 -3.49 -6.38
N PHE A 29 3.68 -3.79 -7.60
CA PHE A 29 4.46 -4.56 -8.58
C PHE A 29 5.34 -3.69 -9.47
N TYR A 30 5.00 -2.41 -9.67
CA TYR A 30 5.67 -1.58 -10.66
C TYR A 30 7.17 -1.37 -10.35
N ILE A 31 7.48 -0.90 -9.14
CA ILE A 31 8.88 -0.64 -8.72
C ILE A 31 9.75 -1.91 -8.76
N PRO A 32 9.39 -3.03 -8.11
CA PRO A 32 10.24 -4.21 -8.10
C PRO A 32 10.40 -4.85 -9.49
N ILE A 33 9.37 -4.82 -10.35
CA ILE A 33 9.50 -5.31 -11.73
C ILE A 33 10.46 -4.42 -12.53
N ARG A 34 10.35 -3.08 -12.39
CA ARG A 34 11.27 -2.18 -13.10
C ARG A 34 12.71 -2.39 -12.65
N TYR A 35 12.93 -2.54 -11.35
CA TYR A 35 14.23 -2.88 -10.80
C TYR A 35 14.75 -4.20 -11.37
N ALA A 36 13.93 -5.26 -11.38
CA ALA A 36 14.31 -6.56 -11.92
C ALA A 36 14.67 -6.51 -13.41
N LYS A 37 13.95 -5.74 -14.23
CA LYS A 37 14.29 -5.54 -15.65
C LYS A 37 15.65 -4.89 -15.89
N GLY A 38 16.15 -4.14 -14.91
CA GLY A 38 17.49 -3.54 -14.96
C GLY A 38 18.62 -4.53 -14.63
N VAL A 39 18.30 -5.73 -14.15
CA VAL A 39 19.27 -6.75 -13.73
C VAL A 39 19.26 -7.90 -14.73
N SER A 40 20.41 -8.16 -15.36
CA SER A 40 20.55 -9.18 -16.41
C SER A 40 20.28 -10.61 -15.96
N THR A 41 20.38 -10.88 -14.65
CA THR A 41 20.16 -12.22 -14.05
C THR A 41 18.74 -12.42 -13.52
N ALA A 42 17.80 -11.50 -13.80
CA ALA A 42 16.45 -11.61 -13.28
C ALA A 42 15.70 -12.82 -13.86
N THR A 43 15.11 -13.64 -12.99
CA THR A 43 14.26 -14.76 -13.37
C THR A 43 12.88 -14.62 -12.74
N PHE A 44 11.84 -14.72 -13.57
CA PHE A 44 10.46 -14.68 -13.08
C PHE A 44 9.97 -16.11 -12.84
N GLU A 45 10.12 -16.60 -11.61
CA GLU A 45 9.70 -17.95 -11.23
C GLU A 45 8.17 -18.08 -11.07
N PHE A 46 7.65 -19.30 -11.24
CA PHE A 46 6.24 -19.65 -11.00
C PHE A 46 5.73 -19.20 -9.62
N ASN A 47 6.61 -19.18 -8.61
CA ASN A 47 6.27 -18.77 -7.25
C ASN A 47 5.82 -17.29 -7.15
N LEU A 48 6.16 -16.44 -8.13
CA LEU A 48 5.69 -15.05 -8.17
C LEU A 48 4.17 -14.93 -8.32
N TRP A 49 3.52 -15.91 -8.94
CA TRP A 49 2.06 -15.94 -9.03
C TRP A 49 1.41 -16.05 -7.64
N LEU A 50 1.97 -16.87 -6.75
CA LEU A 50 1.47 -17.03 -5.38
C LEU A 50 1.65 -15.74 -4.57
N VAL A 51 2.75 -15.02 -4.77
CA VAL A 51 2.93 -13.67 -4.19
C VAL A 51 1.93 -12.67 -4.79
N GLY A 52 1.61 -12.78 -6.08
CA GLY A 52 0.51 -12.05 -6.72
C GLY A 52 -0.85 -12.29 -6.07
N LEU A 53 -1.18 -13.55 -5.77
CA LEU A 53 -2.43 -13.87 -5.05
C LEU A 53 -2.40 -13.35 -3.62
N TYR A 54 -1.28 -13.52 -2.91
CA TYR A 54 -1.09 -12.98 -1.57
C TYR A 54 -1.33 -11.46 -1.56
N THR A 55 -0.65 -10.71 -2.42
CA THR A 55 -0.79 -9.26 -2.52
C THR A 55 -2.20 -8.84 -2.88
N ALA A 56 -2.88 -9.58 -3.76
CA ALA A 56 -4.29 -9.34 -4.06
C ALA A 56 -5.18 -9.48 -2.82
N THR A 57 -4.99 -10.54 -2.02
CA THR A 57 -5.74 -10.72 -0.77
C THR A 57 -5.44 -9.64 0.28
N ILE A 58 -4.21 -9.12 0.32
CA ILE A 58 -3.85 -7.98 1.17
C ILE A 58 -4.52 -6.68 0.69
N ALA A 59 -4.55 -6.43 -0.62
CA ALA A 59 -5.20 -5.27 -1.20
C ALA A 59 -6.72 -5.30 -0.94
N ILE A 60 -7.37 -6.45 -1.10
CA ILE A 60 -8.79 -6.65 -0.75
C ILE A 60 -9.04 -6.36 0.73
N SER A 61 -8.21 -6.93 1.60
CA SER A 61 -8.33 -6.72 3.06
C SER A 61 -8.22 -5.24 3.41
N SER A 62 -7.24 -4.56 2.83
CA SER A 62 -6.96 -3.14 3.08
C SER A 62 -8.13 -2.26 2.61
N PHE A 63 -8.64 -2.50 1.40
CA PHE A 63 -9.82 -1.80 0.88
C PHE A 63 -11.04 -2.00 1.79
N LEU A 64 -11.31 -3.25 2.20
CA LEU A 64 -12.46 -3.57 3.05
C LEU A 64 -12.35 -2.92 4.43
N ILE A 65 -11.16 -2.91 5.03
CA ILE A 65 -10.90 -2.26 6.32
C ILE A 65 -11.11 -0.75 6.22
N PHE A 66 -10.44 -0.08 5.28
CA PHE A 66 -10.46 1.38 5.19
C PHE A 66 -11.80 1.92 4.73
N SER A 67 -12.48 1.22 3.81
CA SER A 67 -13.81 1.64 3.33
C SER A 67 -14.93 1.45 4.36
N SER A 68 -14.71 0.59 5.37
CA SER A 68 -15.72 0.30 6.40
C SER A 68 -15.35 0.86 7.78
N ASN A 69 -14.49 1.87 7.87
CA ASN A 69 -13.99 2.43 9.13
C ASN A 69 -13.48 1.34 10.10
N PHE A 70 -12.67 0.41 9.58
CA PHE A 70 -11.98 -0.64 10.34
C PHE A 70 -12.87 -1.73 10.96
N LYS A 71 -14.14 -1.83 10.55
CA LYS A 71 -15.11 -2.80 11.08
C LYS A 71 -15.74 -3.72 10.01
N SER A 72 -14.94 -4.28 9.09
CA SER A 72 -15.46 -5.18 8.05
C SER A 72 -15.32 -6.65 8.43
N PRO A 73 -16.42 -7.40 8.65
CA PRO A 73 -16.32 -8.84 8.94
C PRO A 73 -15.73 -9.63 7.76
N PHE A 74 -15.92 -9.15 6.52
CA PHE A 74 -15.38 -9.80 5.32
C PHE A 74 -13.87 -9.61 5.16
N ALA A 75 -13.28 -8.57 5.77
CA ALA A 75 -11.83 -8.39 5.77
C ALA A 75 -11.13 -9.57 6.46
N MET A 76 -11.73 -10.18 7.49
CA MET A 76 -11.14 -11.30 8.21
C MET A 76 -10.92 -12.54 7.32
N LEU A 77 -11.84 -12.81 6.38
CA LEU A 77 -11.67 -13.90 5.41
C LEU A 77 -10.48 -13.66 4.49
N SER A 78 -10.35 -12.42 4.00
CA SER A 78 -9.25 -12.04 3.11
C SER A 78 -7.90 -12.02 3.83
N ILE A 79 -7.88 -11.63 5.11
CA ILE A 79 -6.70 -11.72 5.97
C ILE A 79 -6.29 -13.17 6.17
N LEU A 80 -7.23 -14.08 6.50
CA LEU A 80 -6.93 -15.51 6.65
C LEU A 80 -6.40 -16.12 5.35
N ALA A 81 -6.97 -15.75 4.20
CA ALA A 81 -6.45 -16.17 2.90
C ALA A 81 -5.01 -15.70 2.69
N SER A 82 -4.70 -14.45 3.04
CA SER A 82 -3.33 -13.92 2.94
C SER A 82 -2.33 -14.64 3.87
N PHE A 83 -2.75 -15.09 5.06
CA PHE A 83 -1.91 -15.94 5.91
C PHE A 83 -1.58 -17.27 5.21
N ILE A 84 -2.59 -17.97 4.70
CA ILE A 84 -2.40 -19.25 4.00
C ILE A 84 -1.47 -19.08 2.80
N LEU A 85 -1.64 -18.00 2.03
CA LEU A 85 -0.83 -17.71 0.86
C LEU A 85 0.61 -17.29 1.20
N ALA A 86 0.83 -16.61 2.33
CA ALA A 86 2.17 -16.30 2.81
C ALA A 86 2.97 -17.58 3.07
N PHE A 87 2.32 -18.61 3.60
CA PHE A 87 2.93 -19.94 3.72
C PHE A 87 3.10 -20.58 2.34
N SER A 88 2.11 -20.54 1.44
CA SER A 88 2.20 -21.32 0.18
C SER A 88 3.28 -20.84 -0.82
N GLY A 89 3.62 -19.55 -0.85
CA GLY A 89 4.52 -18.96 -1.85
C GLY A 89 6.02 -18.93 -1.50
N VAL A 90 6.38 -19.07 -0.22
CA VAL A 90 7.74 -18.75 0.29
C VAL A 90 8.52 -19.99 0.73
N ILE A 91 7.89 -21.17 0.67
CA ILE A 91 8.37 -22.45 1.23
C ILE A 91 9.69 -22.99 0.61
N LYS A 92 10.33 -22.29 -0.33
CA LYS A 92 11.74 -22.57 -0.68
C LYS A 92 12.72 -22.06 0.41
N GLY A 93 12.46 -22.36 1.68
CA GLY A 93 13.44 -22.28 2.78
C GLY A 93 13.84 -20.89 3.29
N ASN A 94 13.31 -19.78 2.77
CA ASN A 94 13.69 -18.45 3.23
C ASN A 94 12.75 -17.93 4.32
N LEU A 95 13.09 -18.27 5.58
CA LEU A 95 12.35 -17.81 6.77
C LEU A 95 12.22 -16.28 6.84
N THR A 96 13.23 -15.54 6.37
CA THR A 96 13.21 -14.07 6.42
C THR A 96 12.10 -13.49 5.54
N LEU A 97 11.91 -14.00 4.32
CA LEU A 97 10.81 -13.58 3.45
C LEU A 97 9.45 -13.95 4.04
N LEU A 98 9.35 -15.13 4.65
CA LEU A 98 8.10 -15.57 5.28
C LEU A 98 7.70 -14.62 6.41
N LEU A 99 8.65 -14.30 7.30
CA LEU A 99 8.43 -13.34 8.37
C LEU A 99 8.02 -11.97 7.82
N LEU A 100 8.71 -11.50 6.76
CA LEU A 100 8.42 -10.22 6.13
C LEU A 100 6.99 -10.15 5.56
N LEU A 101 6.52 -11.22 4.93
CA LEU A 101 5.17 -11.35 4.40
C LEU A 101 4.10 -11.60 5.46
N LEU A 102 4.45 -12.15 6.62
CA LEU A 102 3.50 -12.31 7.72
C LEU A 102 3.24 -10.99 8.47
N LEU A 103 4.16 -10.03 8.45
CA LEU A 103 3.99 -8.75 9.15
C LEU A 103 2.74 -7.99 8.70
N LEU A 104 2.48 -7.94 7.40
CA LEU A 104 1.36 -7.20 6.81
C LEU A 104 -0.02 -7.78 7.20
N PRO A 105 -0.29 -9.09 7.06
CA PRO A 105 -1.55 -9.68 7.52
C PRO A 105 -1.68 -9.69 9.04
N ILE A 106 -0.59 -9.84 9.80
CA ILE A 106 -0.62 -9.68 11.26
C ILE A 106 -1.06 -8.27 11.62
N PHE A 107 -0.46 -7.24 11.01
CA PHE A 107 -0.85 -5.85 11.22
C PHE A 107 -2.34 -5.63 10.90
N LEU A 108 -2.81 -6.07 9.74
CA LEU A 108 -4.21 -5.94 9.35
C LEU A 108 -5.16 -6.69 10.31
N LEU A 109 -4.73 -7.84 10.84
CA LEU A 109 -5.48 -8.58 11.85
C LEU A 109 -5.59 -7.78 13.15
N ILE A 110 -4.48 -7.25 13.67
CA ILE A 110 -4.45 -6.43 14.90
C ILE A 110 -5.35 -5.20 14.75
N VAL A 111 -5.28 -4.54 13.60
CA VAL A 111 -6.12 -3.40 13.24
C VAL A 111 -7.60 -3.79 13.23
N GLN A 112 -7.95 -4.91 12.59
CA GLN A 112 -9.33 -5.39 12.46
C GLN A 112 -9.96 -5.82 13.79
N ILE A 113 -9.19 -6.44 14.70
CA ILE A 113 -9.70 -6.82 16.03
C ILE A 113 -9.72 -5.66 17.04
N GLY A 114 -9.10 -4.52 16.69
CA GLY A 114 -9.07 -3.31 17.53
C GLY A 114 -8.15 -3.39 18.75
N PHE A 115 -7.25 -4.38 18.84
CA PHE A 115 -6.45 -4.67 20.03
C PHE A 115 -5.45 -3.55 20.40
N ALA A 116 -4.97 -2.77 19.43
CA ALA A 116 -3.93 -1.76 19.63
C ALA A 116 -4.33 -0.34 19.22
N GLN A 117 -5.63 -0.07 19.01
CA GLN A 117 -6.16 1.25 18.58
C GLN A 117 -5.36 1.91 17.44
N LEU A 118 -4.90 1.11 16.46
CA LEU A 118 -4.03 1.54 15.35
C LEU A 118 -4.75 2.40 14.29
N LYS A 119 -5.90 2.99 14.62
CA LYS A 119 -6.55 4.03 13.83
C LYS A 119 -5.99 5.39 14.25
N ASN A 120 -4.69 5.56 14.04
CA ASN A 120 -3.93 6.75 14.43
C ASN A 120 -2.67 6.90 13.56
N GLU A 121 -1.84 7.88 13.88
CA GLU A 121 -0.58 8.16 13.20
C GLU A 121 0.40 6.97 13.21
N TYR A 122 0.45 6.19 14.28
CA TYR A 122 1.35 5.04 14.38
C TYR A 122 0.90 3.93 13.43
N GLY A 123 -0.40 3.67 13.36
CA GLY A 123 -0.96 2.73 12.39
C GLY A 123 -0.66 3.13 10.94
N LEU A 124 -0.77 4.43 10.63
CA LEU A 124 -0.42 4.96 9.31
C LEU A 124 1.06 4.70 8.97
N ILE A 125 1.97 5.06 9.88
CA ILE A 125 3.42 4.91 9.68
C ILE A 125 3.77 3.44 9.50
N ILE A 126 3.28 2.57 10.40
CA ILE A 126 3.56 1.13 10.34
C ILE A 126 3.00 0.54 9.04
N TYR A 127 1.74 0.83 8.70
CA TYR A 127 1.15 0.31 7.48
C TYR A 127 1.90 0.77 6.24
N SER A 128 2.22 2.07 6.14
CA SER A 128 2.98 2.65 5.04
C SER A 128 4.35 2.00 4.90
N LEU A 129 5.05 1.74 6.01
CA LEU A 129 6.33 1.04 5.99
C LEU A 129 6.17 -0.41 5.50
N LEU A 130 5.17 -1.14 6.00
CA LEU A 130 4.95 -2.53 5.63
C LEU A 130 4.56 -2.68 4.15
N VAL A 131 3.68 -1.82 3.61
CA VAL A 131 3.29 -1.92 2.20
C VAL A 131 4.42 -1.53 1.25
N THR A 132 5.30 -0.62 1.65
CA THR A 132 6.42 -0.17 0.81
C THR A 132 7.64 -1.08 0.89
N VAL A 133 7.85 -1.77 2.02
CA VAL A 133 8.97 -2.69 2.19
C VAL A 133 8.55 -4.13 1.95
N SER A 134 7.55 -4.66 2.67
CA SER A 134 7.29 -6.10 2.67
C SER A 134 6.96 -6.65 1.29
N VAL A 135 6.06 -5.98 0.56
CA VAL A 135 5.62 -6.46 -0.75
C VAL A 135 6.68 -6.23 -1.83
N PRO A 136 7.17 -4.99 -2.05
CA PRO A 136 8.18 -4.74 -3.09
C PRO A 136 9.49 -5.50 -2.85
N ALA A 137 9.97 -5.59 -1.61
CA ALA A 137 11.22 -6.30 -1.32
C ALA A 137 11.10 -7.81 -1.57
N THR A 138 9.94 -8.41 -1.26
CA THR A 138 9.68 -9.82 -1.58
C THR A 138 9.71 -10.06 -3.08
N ILE A 139 9.00 -9.23 -3.86
CA ILE A 139 8.93 -9.38 -5.32
C ILE A 139 10.31 -9.18 -5.94
N ALA A 140 11.05 -8.15 -5.51
CA ALA A 140 12.42 -7.90 -5.98
C ALA A 140 13.34 -9.07 -5.64
N PHE A 141 13.35 -9.54 -4.39
CA PHE A 141 14.18 -10.66 -3.98
C PHE A 141 13.85 -11.93 -4.76
N MET A 142 12.57 -12.23 -4.98
CA MET A 142 12.19 -13.42 -5.77
C MET A 142 12.54 -13.30 -7.25
N SER A 143 12.69 -12.08 -7.76
CA SER A 143 13.02 -11.85 -9.17
C SER A 143 14.53 -11.83 -9.42
N VAL A 144 15.32 -11.28 -8.50
CA VAL A 144 16.77 -11.08 -8.69
C VAL A 144 17.65 -11.85 -7.70
N HIS A 145 17.07 -12.54 -6.73
CA HIS A 145 17.72 -13.35 -5.67
C HIS A 145 18.61 -12.56 -4.68
N PHE A 146 18.58 -11.23 -4.71
CA PHE A 146 19.22 -10.37 -3.71
C PHE A 146 18.47 -9.04 -3.55
N LEU A 147 18.71 -8.35 -2.44
CA LEU A 147 18.22 -6.98 -2.20
C LEU A 147 19.42 -6.04 -2.07
N SER A 148 19.56 -5.12 -3.01
CA SER A 148 20.61 -4.10 -2.98
C SER A 148 20.20 -2.94 -2.07
N TRP A 149 21.20 -2.25 -1.51
CA TRP A 149 20.95 -1.03 -0.76
C TRP A 149 20.34 0.07 -1.63
N SER A 150 20.70 0.13 -2.91
CA SER A 150 20.10 1.07 -3.86
C SER A 150 18.61 0.81 -4.08
N PHE A 151 18.17 -0.45 -4.10
CA PHE A 151 16.75 -0.78 -4.14
C PHE A 151 16.04 -0.30 -2.88
N ILE A 152 16.60 -0.53 -1.68
CA ILE A 152 16.00 -0.06 -0.43
C ILE A 152 15.88 1.48 -0.39
N GLN A 153 16.91 2.19 -0.87
CA GLN A 153 16.86 3.66 -0.99
C GLN A 153 15.75 4.14 -1.93
N THR A 154 15.45 3.37 -2.98
CA THR A 154 14.36 3.64 -3.93
C THR A 154 12.98 3.53 -3.27
N LEU A 155 12.85 2.82 -2.14
CA LEU A 155 11.58 2.71 -1.41
C LEU A 155 11.33 3.88 -0.46
N ILE A 156 12.34 4.68 -0.13
CA ILE A 156 12.21 5.79 0.84
C ILE A 156 11.22 6.86 0.33
N PRO A 157 11.29 7.36 -0.92
CA PRO A 157 10.30 8.30 -1.41
C PRO A 157 8.91 7.65 -1.50
N LEU A 158 8.83 6.36 -1.85
CA LEU A 158 7.55 5.64 -1.86
C LEU A 158 6.91 5.61 -0.46
N PHE A 159 7.68 5.40 0.60
CA PHE A 159 7.16 5.43 1.98
C PHE A 159 6.48 6.75 2.33
N PHE A 160 7.12 7.89 2.04
CA PHE A 160 6.53 9.21 2.29
C PHE A 160 5.32 9.47 1.40
N LEU A 161 5.34 8.98 0.16
CA LEU A 161 4.22 9.08 -0.76
C LEU A 161 3.00 8.29 -0.26
N SER A 162 3.19 7.04 0.15
CA SER A 162 2.11 6.21 0.71
C SER A 162 1.60 6.82 2.02
N SER A 163 2.48 7.30 2.90
CA SER A 163 2.10 7.99 4.14
C SER A 163 1.21 9.21 3.87
N LEU A 164 1.56 10.03 2.86
CA LEU A 164 0.76 11.16 2.42
C LEU A 164 -0.64 10.72 1.97
N PHE A 165 -0.73 9.79 1.01
CA PHE A 165 -2.01 9.42 0.39
C PHE A 165 -2.90 8.55 1.28
N LEU A 166 -2.33 7.84 2.25
CA LEU A 166 -3.05 7.02 3.22
C LEU A 166 -3.44 7.78 4.48
N THR A 167 -2.96 9.02 4.69
CA THR A 167 -3.29 9.81 5.90
C THR A 167 -4.81 9.86 6.17
N PRO A 168 -5.69 10.14 5.17
CA PRO A 168 -7.14 10.21 5.39
C PRO A 168 -7.79 8.89 5.82
N ALA A 169 -7.14 7.75 5.57
CA ALA A 169 -7.65 6.45 6.00
C ALA A 169 -7.42 6.19 7.50
N PHE A 170 -6.35 6.75 8.08
CA PHE A 170 -5.92 6.45 9.45
C PHE A 170 -6.16 7.59 10.45
N VAL A 171 -5.96 8.83 10.03
CA VAL A 171 -6.01 10.01 10.91
C VAL A 171 -7.24 10.84 10.58
N GLU A 172 -8.00 11.21 11.60
CA GLU A 172 -9.17 12.06 11.44
C GLU A 172 -8.75 13.49 11.09
N LYS A 173 -9.40 14.07 10.08
CA LYS A 173 -9.03 15.39 9.54
C LYS A 173 -9.08 16.52 10.57
N ASN A 174 -9.99 16.46 11.53
CA ASN A 174 -10.12 17.49 12.56
C ASN A 174 -8.97 17.49 13.56
N ASN A 175 -8.14 16.44 13.56
CA ASN A 175 -6.95 16.37 14.40
C ASN A 175 -5.83 17.21 13.76
N PHE A 176 -5.20 18.08 14.54
CA PHE A 176 -4.03 18.86 14.10
C PHE A 176 -2.89 17.97 13.57
N ILE A 177 -2.75 16.75 14.12
CA ILE A 177 -1.78 15.74 13.69
C ILE A 177 -1.97 15.37 12.21
N PHE A 178 -3.21 15.38 11.70
CA PHE A 178 -3.50 15.12 10.28
C PHE A 178 -2.70 16.08 9.38
N SER A 179 -2.83 17.39 9.64
CA SER A 179 -2.18 18.42 8.83
C SER A 179 -0.66 18.31 8.90
N ILE A 180 -0.11 18.03 10.09
CA ILE A 180 1.33 17.86 10.27
C ILE A 180 1.83 16.68 9.44
N ILE A 181 1.30 15.48 9.65
CA ILE A 181 1.83 14.27 9.01
C ILE A 181 1.67 14.35 7.50
N ASN A 182 0.51 14.82 7.04
CA ASN A 182 0.23 14.97 5.62
C ASN A 182 1.21 15.96 4.97
N THR A 183 1.38 17.14 5.57
CA THR A 183 2.26 18.19 5.03
C THR A 183 3.72 17.81 5.11
N VAL A 184 4.18 17.23 6.23
CA VAL A 184 5.56 16.76 6.40
C VAL A 184 5.87 15.65 5.40
N SER A 185 4.96 14.69 5.20
CA SER A 185 5.14 13.62 4.21
C SER A 185 5.25 14.19 2.79
N ALA A 186 4.41 15.17 2.42
CA ALA A 186 4.49 15.85 1.13
C ALA A 186 5.83 16.60 0.94
N ILE A 187 6.26 17.38 1.94
CA ILE A 187 7.51 18.15 1.87
C ILE A 187 8.71 17.23 1.73
N ILE A 188 8.81 16.19 2.56
CA ILE A 188 9.93 15.26 2.50
C ILE A 188 9.95 14.54 1.16
N PHE A 189 8.79 14.10 0.67
CA PHE A 189 8.69 13.49 -0.66
C PHE A 189 9.18 14.43 -1.77
N ILE A 190 8.74 15.69 -1.78
CA ILE A 190 9.16 16.68 -2.78
C ILE A 190 10.68 16.89 -2.71
N ILE A 191 11.25 17.02 -1.51
CA ILE A 191 12.70 17.14 -1.33
C ILE A 191 13.42 15.93 -1.93
N LEU A 192 12.95 14.71 -1.64
CA LEU A 192 13.53 13.47 -2.15
C LEU A 192 13.42 13.33 -3.69
N VAL A 193 12.38 13.89 -4.30
CA VAL A 193 12.24 13.93 -5.76
C VAL A 193 13.17 14.98 -6.38
N LEU A 194 13.36 16.12 -5.72
CA LEU A 194 14.25 17.18 -6.17
C LEU A 194 15.74 16.84 -6.05
N THR A 195 16.11 15.91 -5.15
CA THR A 195 17.49 15.38 -5.10
C THR A 195 17.80 14.41 -6.24
N GLN A 196 16.79 13.91 -6.94
CA GLN A 196 16.95 13.13 -8.17
C GLN A 196 17.06 14.06 -9.39
N SER A 197 17.42 13.51 -10.55
CA SER A 197 17.51 14.30 -11.79
C SER A 197 16.16 14.93 -12.13
N ILE A 198 16.09 16.27 -12.11
CA ILE A 198 14.86 17.01 -12.40
C ILE A 198 14.49 16.79 -13.87
N SER A 199 13.33 16.20 -14.08
CA SER A 199 12.74 15.98 -15.40
C SER A 199 11.33 16.56 -15.45
N VAL A 200 10.77 16.70 -16.65
CA VAL A 200 9.35 17.08 -16.82
C VAL A 200 8.42 16.15 -16.03
N ARG A 201 8.77 14.86 -15.94
CA ARG A 201 8.00 13.88 -15.15
C ARG A 201 8.04 14.17 -13.66
N SER A 202 9.22 14.54 -13.14
CA SER A 202 9.40 14.93 -11.73
C SER A 202 8.57 16.17 -11.39
N ILE A 203 8.50 17.15 -12.30
CA ILE A 203 7.68 18.36 -12.12
C ILE A 203 6.18 18.01 -12.09
N LEU A 204 5.71 17.17 -13.01
CA LEU A 204 4.32 16.70 -13.04
C LEU A 204 3.96 15.91 -11.78
N ALA A 205 4.88 15.07 -11.29
CA ALA A 205 4.71 14.31 -10.05
C ALA A 205 4.55 15.24 -8.82
N ILE A 206 5.40 16.27 -8.71
CA ILE A 206 5.29 17.29 -7.65
C ILE A 206 3.94 18.01 -7.73
N LEU A 207 3.51 18.39 -8.94
CA LEU A 207 2.22 19.05 -9.15
C LEU A 207 1.05 18.17 -8.68
N LEU A 208 1.06 16.87 -9.02
CA LEU A 208 0.05 15.93 -8.54
C LEU A 208 0.05 15.76 -7.02
N VAL A 209 1.22 15.74 -6.39
CA VAL A 209 1.33 15.69 -4.92
C VAL A 209 0.75 16.94 -4.28
N VAL A 210 1.04 18.13 -4.82
CA VAL A 210 0.47 19.39 -4.33
C VAL A 210 -1.05 19.41 -4.51
N LEU A 211 -1.56 18.97 -5.67
CA LEU A 211 -3.00 18.85 -5.91
C LEU A 211 -3.67 17.84 -4.97
N GLY A 212 -3.03 16.70 -4.70
CA GLY A 212 -3.51 15.69 -3.76
C GLY A 212 -3.58 16.23 -2.34
N TRP A 213 -2.51 16.88 -1.88
CA TRP A 213 -2.44 17.55 -0.59
C TRP A 213 -3.52 18.63 -0.45
N PHE A 214 -3.69 19.47 -1.47
CA PHE A 214 -4.74 20.50 -1.50
C PHE A 214 -6.13 19.85 -1.48
N GLY A 215 -6.32 18.77 -2.23
CA GLY A 215 -7.56 18.00 -2.29
C GLY A 215 -8.01 17.49 -0.92
N MET A 216 -7.08 16.92 -0.16
CA MET A 216 -7.32 16.40 1.19
C MET A 216 -7.75 17.51 2.16
N HIS A 217 -7.12 18.67 2.09
CA HIS A 217 -7.42 19.80 2.98
C HIS A 217 -8.71 20.52 2.63
N ASN A 218 -9.10 20.59 1.35
CA ASN A 218 -10.26 21.38 0.93
C ASN A 218 -11.53 20.55 0.69
N PHE A 219 -11.43 19.25 0.40
CA PHE A 219 -12.58 18.40 0.07
C PHE A 219 -12.74 17.20 1.02
N PRO A 220 -13.19 17.42 2.28
CA PRO A 220 -13.28 16.37 3.31
C PRO A 220 -14.33 15.29 3.05
N ASN A 221 -15.31 15.56 2.17
CA ASN A 221 -16.48 14.70 1.99
C ASN A 221 -16.48 13.99 0.63
N MET A 222 -15.32 13.85 -0.02
CA MET A 222 -15.23 13.08 -1.26
C MET A 222 -15.69 11.64 -1.03
N LYS A 223 -16.51 11.12 -1.92
CA LYS A 223 -16.87 9.69 -1.92
C LYS A 223 -15.65 8.87 -2.37
N HIS A 224 -15.44 7.71 -1.74
CA HIS A 224 -14.37 6.77 -2.08
C HIS A 224 -12.94 7.36 -1.99
N GLN A 225 -12.66 8.16 -0.95
CA GLN A 225 -11.39 8.86 -0.74
C GLN A 225 -10.17 7.96 -0.91
N TYR A 226 -10.21 6.77 -0.29
CA TYR A 226 -9.12 5.79 -0.38
C TYR A 226 -8.75 5.48 -1.84
N VAL A 227 -9.73 5.18 -2.69
CA VAL A 227 -9.47 4.83 -4.10
C VAL A 227 -8.97 6.03 -4.90
N THR A 228 -9.53 7.21 -4.67
CA THR A 228 -9.10 8.44 -5.35
C THR A 228 -7.63 8.78 -5.01
N TYR A 229 -7.26 8.69 -3.73
CA TYR A 229 -5.90 9.00 -3.30
C TYR A 229 -4.90 7.91 -3.69
N SER A 230 -5.28 6.62 -3.64
CA SER A 230 -4.46 5.55 -4.20
C SER A 230 -4.28 5.68 -5.71
N PHE A 231 -5.27 6.20 -6.44
CA PHE A 231 -5.11 6.48 -7.88
C PHE A 231 -4.10 7.61 -8.12
N LEU A 232 -4.15 8.69 -7.33
CA LEU A 232 -3.13 9.75 -7.41
C LEU A 232 -1.75 9.23 -7.04
N GLU A 233 -1.64 8.39 -6.01
CA GLU A 233 -0.40 7.70 -5.64
C GLU A 233 0.16 6.90 -6.83
N LEU A 234 -0.69 6.10 -7.50
CA LEU A 234 -0.29 5.34 -8.69
C LEU A 234 0.24 6.25 -9.79
N LEU A 235 -0.44 7.35 -10.11
CA LEU A 235 0.03 8.29 -11.14
C LEU A 235 1.41 8.87 -10.79
N VAL A 236 1.62 9.23 -9.52
CA VAL A 236 2.91 9.75 -9.06
C VAL A 236 4.00 8.67 -9.14
N VAL A 237 3.69 7.43 -8.75
CA VAL A 237 4.59 6.28 -8.86
C VAL A 237 5.02 6.04 -10.31
N LEU A 238 4.07 6.07 -11.26
CA LEU A 238 4.33 5.89 -12.69
C LEU A 238 5.15 7.03 -13.34
N LEU A 239 5.14 8.23 -12.74
CA LEU A 239 5.89 9.37 -13.26
C LEU A 239 7.35 9.36 -12.80
N ILE A 240 7.59 8.94 -11.56
CA ILE A 240 8.92 8.95 -10.94
C ILE A 240 9.68 7.68 -11.25
N TYR A 241 9.02 6.54 -11.07
CA TYR A 241 9.59 5.23 -11.36
C TYR A 241 9.13 4.74 -12.73
#